data_AF-A0AAU0VMQ1-F1
#
_entry.id   AF-A0AAU0VMQ1-F1
#
_cell.length_a   1.000
_cell.length_b   1.000
_cell.length_c   1.000
_cell.angle_alpha   90.00
_cell.angle_beta   90.00
_cell.angle_gamma   90.00
#
_symmetry.space_group_name_H-M   'P 1'
#
loop_
_entity.id
_entity.type
_entity.pdbx_description
1 polymer ?
#
loop_
_entity_poly.entity_id
_entity_poly.type
_entity_poly.pdbx_seq_one_letter_code
_entity_poly.pdbx_strand_id
1 'polypeptide(L)' 'MSGDRNTCGGPYGEGSECGDPAVFEVGRHNRPPLPVCPLHLGPSLLVGAGVLWPPVISLVGRP' A
#
# COMPACT_ATOMS: atom_id res chain seq x y z
N MET A 1 11.91 8.28 -12.14
CA MET A 1 10.80 8.76 -11.29
C MET A 1 10.58 7.74 -10.19
N SER A 2 11.39 7.78 -9.13
CA SER A 2 11.18 6.96 -7.95
C SER A 2 10.30 7.80 -7.01
N GLY A 3 8.98 7.69 -7.16
CA GLY A 3 8.07 8.31 -6.20
C GLY A 3 8.38 7.76 -4.82
N ASP A 4 8.28 8.60 -3.79
CA ASP A 4 8.56 8.26 -2.40
C ASP A 4 7.80 7.00 -2.00
N ARG A 5 8.47 5.84 -2.11
CA ARG A 5 7.99 4.54 -1.62
C ARG A 5 7.74 4.58 -0.11
N ASN A 6 8.19 5.65 0.55
CA ASN A 6 8.03 5.91 1.95
C ASN A 6 6.66 6.48 2.31
N THR A 7 5.84 6.93 1.38
CA THR A 7 4.52 7.50 1.71
C THR A 7 3.40 6.53 1.40
N CYS A 8 2.46 6.40 2.35
CA CYS A 8 1.29 5.57 2.17
C CYS A 8 0.40 6.08 1.02
N GLY A 9 0.02 5.17 0.11
CA GLY A 9 -0.83 5.45 -1.05
C GLY A 9 -2.33 5.42 -0.77
N GLY A 10 -2.74 5.13 0.47
CA GLY A 10 -4.13 5.11 0.90
C GLY A 10 -4.91 3.84 0.58
N PRO A 11 -6.19 3.79 1.02
CA PRO A 11 -7.04 2.61 0.89
C PRO A 11 -7.32 2.20 -0.57
N TYR A 12 -7.36 3.16 -1.50
CA TYR A 12 -7.65 2.90 -2.92
C TYR A 12 -6.39 2.75 -3.78
N GLY A 13 -5.23 3.16 -3.24
CA GLY A 13 -3.96 3.15 -3.95
C GLY A 13 -3.78 4.22 -5.01
N GLU A 14 -4.44 5.36 -4.82
CA GLU A 14 -4.42 6.55 -5.69
C GLU A 14 -3.82 7.76 -4.98
N GLY A 15 -2.78 7.53 -4.17
CA GLY A 15 -2.01 8.61 -3.56
C GLY A 15 -2.82 9.45 -2.57
N SER A 16 -3.58 8.83 -1.66
CA SER A 16 -4.20 9.60 -0.58
C SER A 16 -3.08 10.24 0.25
N GLU A 17 -3.12 11.56 0.46
CA GLU A 17 -2.18 12.30 1.29
C GLU A 17 -2.37 12.01 2.79
N CYS A 18 -2.35 10.75 3.20
CA CYS A 18 -2.33 10.45 4.63
C CYS A 18 -0.98 10.83 5.24
N GLY A 19 0.07 11.02 4.43
CA GLY A 19 1.39 11.53 4.84
C GLY A 19 2.21 10.56 5.68
N ASP A 20 1.57 9.54 6.27
CA ASP A 20 2.22 8.55 7.12
C ASP A 20 3.21 7.66 6.36
N PRO A 21 4.27 7.18 7.06
CA PRO A 21 5.23 6.27 6.50
C PRO A 21 4.58 4.94 6.13
N ALA A 22 4.81 4.49 4.90
CA ALA A 22 4.46 3.15 4.47
C ALA A 22 5.44 2.13 5.07
N VAL A 23 4.90 1.13 5.78
CA VAL A 23 5.70 0.02 6.34
C VAL A 23 5.31 -1.32 5.73
N PHE A 24 4.21 -1.36 4.96
CA PHE A 24 3.76 -2.53 4.21
C PHE A 24 3.71 -2.24 2.71
N GLU A 25 3.93 -3.26 1.91
CA GLU A 25 3.56 -3.30 0.48
C GLU A 25 2.50 -4.36 0.24
N VAL A 26 1.41 -3.99 -0.42
CA VAL A 26 0.34 -4.89 -0.83
C VAL A 26 0.48 -5.22 -2.32
N GLY A 27 0.60 -6.50 -2.64
CA GLY A 27 0.70 -6.98 -4.02
C GLY A 27 -0.58 -6.73 -4.83
N ARG A 28 -0.41 -6.28 -6.08
CA ARG A 28 -1.52 -5.98 -6.99
C ARG A 28 -1.32 -6.65 -8.37
N HIS A 29 -2.42 -7.13 -8.97
CA HIS A 29 -2.43 -7.68 -10.32
C HIS A 29 -2.28 -6.57 -11.37
N ASN A 30 -1.31 -6.72 -12.28
CA ASN A 30 -1.00 -5.77 -13.35
C ASN A 30 -0.78 -4.31 -12.86
N ARG A 31 -0.37 -4.13 -11.62
CA ARG A 31 -0.04 -2.81 -11.02
C ARG A 31 1.18 -2.95 -10.11
N PRO A 32 1.95 -1.88 -9.88
CA PRO A 32 3.00 -1.88 -8.87
C PRO A 32 2.44 -2.22 -7.48
N PRO A 33 3.21 -2.78 -6.54
CA PRO A 33 2.78 -2.93 -5.15
C PRO A 33 2.29 -1.60 -4.56
N LEU A 34 1.30 -1.67 -3.67
CA LEU A 34 0.75 -0.50 -2.99
C LEU A 34 1.43 -0.31 -1.64
N PRO A 35 2.27 0.73 -1.46
CA PRO A 35 2.81 1.07 -0.15
C PRO A 35 1.70 1.61 0.77
N VAL A 36 1.58 1.07 1.99
CA VAL A 36 0.54 1.46 2.97
C VAL A 36 1.09 1.56 4.39
N CYS A 37 0.57 2.51 5.15
CA CYS A 37 0.82 2.61 6.59
C CYS A 37 -0.05 1.59 7.37
N PRO A 38 0.21 1.35 8.67
CA PRO A 38 -0.58 0.41 9.47
C PRO A 38 -2.08 0.73 9.51
N LEU A 39 -2.44 2.02 9.54
CA LEU A 39 -3.85 2.45 9.58
C LEU A 39 -4.62 2.03 8.32
N HIS A 40 -3.99 2.15 7.15
CA HIS A 40 -4.64 1.90 5.88
C HIS A 40 -4.47 0.47 5.36
N LEU A 41 -3.72 -0.41 6.04
CA LEU A 41 -3.54 -1.80 5.60
C LEU A 41 -4.87 -2.53 5.45
N GLY A 42 -5.69 -2.57 6.51
CA GLY A 42 -6.99 -3.26 6.48
C GLY A 42 -7.92 -2.75 5.36
N PRO A 43 -8.21 -1.44 5.30
CA PRO A 43 -8.98 -0.86 4.20
C PRO A 43 -8.41 -1.18 2.82
N SER A 44 -7.09 -1.09 2.64
CA SER A 44 -6.45 -1.36 1.35
C SER A 44 -6.64 -2.79 0.88
N LEU A 45 -6.63 -3.76 1.80
CA LEU A 45 -6.90 -5.16 1.47
C LEU A 45 -8.35 -5.40 1.00
N LEU A 46 -9.28 -4.52 1.38
CA LEU A 46 -10.70 -4.65 1.06
C LEU A 46 -11.10 -3.89 -0.20
N VAL A 47 -10.57 -2.67 -0.40
CA VAL A 47 -11.01 -1.76 -1.47
C VAL A 47 -9.91 -1.35 -2.45
N GLY A 48 -8.68 -1.80 -2.22
CA GLY A 48 -7.54 -1.49 -3.06
C GLY A 48 -7.69 -2.08 -4.46
N ALA A 49 -7.54 -1.24 -5.49
CA ALA A 49 -7.72 -1.67 -6.87
C ALA A 49 -6.68 -2.73 -7.27
N GLY A 50 -7.17 -3.92 -7.66
CA GLY A 50 -6.33 -5.02 -8.13
C GLY A 50 -5.54 -5.75 -7.05
N VAL A 51 -5.86 -5.59 -5.76
CA VAL A 51 -5.26 -6.38 -4.68
C VAL A 51 -5.46 -7.87 -4.92
N LEU A 52 -4.39 -8.65 -4.73
CA LEU A 52 -4.40 -10.09 -4.97
C LEU A 52 -5.22 -10.85 -3.92
N TRP A 53 -5.81 -11.98 -4.31
CA TRP A 53 -6.41 -12.97 -3.41
C TRP A 53 -5.81 -14.36 -3.66
N PRO A 54 -5.24 -15.05 -2.64
CA PRO A 54 -5.04 -14.57 -1.27
C PRO A 54 -4.13 -13.33 -1.22
N PRO A 55 -4.25 -12.48 -0.18
CA PRO A 55 -3.49 -11.24 -0.09
C PRO A 55 -2.00 -11.53 0.06
N VAL A 56 -1.19 -10.81 -0.73
CA VAL A 56 0.26 -10.82 -0.66
C VAL A 56 0.71 -9.52 -0.01
N ILE A 57 1.30 -9.62 1.18
CA ILE A 57 1.70 -8.48 2.00
C ILE A 57 3.17 -8.67 2.39
N SER A 58 3.98 -7.65 2.16
CA SER A 58 5.39 -7.61 2.58
C SER A 58 5.63 -6.47 3.56
N LEU A 59 6.48 -6.69 4.56
CA LEU A 59 6.97 -5.62 5.44
C LEU A 59 8.18 -4.96 4.77
N VAL A 60 8.16 -3.64 4.58
CA VAL A 60 9.17 -2.88 3.81
C VAL A 60 9.90 -1.80 4.59
N GLY A 61 9.46 -1.51 5.82
CA GLY A 61 10.14 -0.59 6.73
C GLY A 61 10.01 -1.05 8.18
N ARG A 62 11.09 -0.94 8.96
CA ARG A 62 11.01 -0.83 10.42
C ARG A 62 11.00 0.66 10.79
N PRO A 63 10.27 1.07 11.84
CA PRO A 63 10.41 2.42 12.39
C PRO A 63 11.86 2.73 12.77
#